data_AF-A0A2D5YJG1-F1
#
_entry.id   AF-A0A2D5YJG1-F1
#
_cell.length_a   1.000
_cell.length_b   1.000
_cell.length_c   1.000
_cell.angle_alpha   90.00
_cell.angle_beta   90.00
_cell.angle_gamma   90.00
#
_symmetry.space_group_name_H-M   'P 1'
#
loop_
_entity.id
_entity.type
_entity.pdbx_description
1 polymer ?
#
loop_
_entity_poly.entity_id
_entity_poly.type
_entity_poly.pdbx_seq_one_letter_code
_entity_poly.pdbx_strand_id
1 'polypeptide(L)'
;MDQDMQSELVWFGGALVAFLAFLLFGGTSKPNEVAIAVGAFVISWAVISYSVKNFGPGSTSKKDLEKEFQWFTGILTVFLAVITLIGTTDDGVTLSYSVYAMAVFGFTLVWVVRSVAIKKFS
;
A
#
# COMPACT_ATOMS: atom_id res chain seq x y z
N MET A 1 17.33 9.79 -15.13
CA MET A 1 16.17 9.17 -14.45
C MET A 1 15.11 10.26 -14.36
N ASP A 2 13.87 10.02 -14.82
CA ASP A 2 12.81 11.04 -14.75
C ASP A 2 12.45 11.31 -13.28
N GLN A 3 12.17 12.57 -12.94
CA GLN A 3 11.95 13.02 -11.56
C GLN A 3 10.68 12.41 -10.95
N ASP A 4 9.70 12.08 -11.79
CA ASP A 4 8.46 11.41 -11.39
C ASP A 4 8.71 9.97 -10.91
N MET A 5 9.52 9.23 -11.66
CA MET A 5 9.94 7.87 -11.32
C MET A 5 10.77 7.89 -10.04
N GLN A 6 11.61 8.90 -9.84
CA GLN A 6 12.38 9.07 -8.61
C GLN A 6 11.50 9.34 -7.38
N SER A 7 10.51 10.23 -7.48
CA SER A 7 9.58 10.52 -6.37
C SER A 7 8.74 9.29 -6.03
N GLU A 8 8.20 8.58 -7.03
CA GLU A 8 7.46 7.35 -6.80
C GLU A 8 8.31 6.27 -6.10
N LEU A 9 9.57 6.11 -6.50
CA LEU A 9 10.50 5.17 -5.87
C LEU A 9 10.76 5.51 -4.40
N VAL A 10 10.83 6.79 -4.04
CA VAL A 10 10.95 7.24 -2.64
C VAL A 10 9.72 6.84 -1.84
N TRP A 11 8.52 7.08 -2.37
CA TRP A 11 7.27 6.71 -1.70
C TRP A 11 7.10 5.18 -1.60
N PHE A 12 7.40 4.45 -2.67
CA PHE A 12 7.41 2.99 -2.68
C PHE A 12 8.36 2.43 -1.64
N GLY A 13 9.60 2.93 -1.61
CA GLY A 13 10.62 2.51 -0.66
C GLY A 13 10.20 2.77 0.78
N GLY A 14 9.69 3.97 1.07
CA GLY A 14 9.17 4.32 2.39
C GLY A 14 8.01 3.43 2.83
N ALA A 15 7.04 3.19 1.94
CA ALA A 15 5.90 2.32 2.20
C ALA A 15 6.32 0.86 2.41
N LEU A 16 7.28 0.35 1.63
CA LEU A 16 7.81 -1.01 1.75
C LEU A 16 8.52 -1.22 3.10
N VAL A 17 9.34 -0.25 3.52
CA VAL A 17 10.02 -0.29 4.82
C VAL A 17 9.01 -0.31 5.96
N ALA A 18 7.98 0.56 5.90
CA ALA A 18 6.91 0.57 6.90
C ALA A 18 6.15 -0.77 6.93
N PHE A 19 5.80 -1.32 5.76
CA PHE A 19 5.12 -2.60 5.65
C PHE A 19 5.93 -3.76 6.24
N LEU A 20 7.24 -3.82 5.94
CA LEU A 20 8.16 -4.79 6.52
C LEU A 20 8.24 -4.66 8.04
N ALA A 21 8.32 -3.44 8.57
CA ALA A 21 8.32 -3.21 10.01
C ALA A 21 7.04 -3.77 10.65
N PHE A 22 5.86 -3.47 10.12
CA PHE A 22 4.60 -3.99 10.65
C PHE A 22 4.50 -5.52 10.54
N LEU A 23 4.94 -6.13 9.44
CA LEU A 23 5.00 -7.59 9.30
C LEU A 23 5.83 -8.25 10.41
N LEU A 24 7.02 -7.69 10.67
CA LEU A 24 7.93 -8.20 11.71
C LEU A 24 7.34 -7.99 13.11
N PHE A 25 6.78 -6.82 13.40
CA PHE A 25 6.08 -6.54 14.67
C PHE A 25 4.86 -7.45 14.87
N GLY A 26 4.17 -7.77 13.79
CA GLY A 26 3.05 -8.72 13.76
C GLY A 26 3.46 -10.19 13.92
N GLY A 27 4.75 -10.49 14.13
CA GLY A 27 5.25 -11.84 14.36
C GLY A 27 5.55 -12.67 13.10
N THR A 28 5.40 -12.10 11.90
CA THR A 28 5.74 -12.80 10.65
C THR A 28 7.25 -12.78 10.45
N SER A 29 7.91 -13.92 10.72
CA SER A 29 9.37 -14.05 10.68
C SER A 29 9.89 -15.13 9.73
N LYS A 30 9.02 -15.97 9.18
CA LYS A 30 9.46 -17.03 8.25
C LYS A 30 9.79 -16.44 6.87
N PRO A 31 10.97 -16.74 6.28
CA PRO A 31 11.39 -16.14 5.02
C PRO A 31 10.41 -16.31 3.86
N ASN A 32 9.77 -17.47 3.75
CA ASN A 32 8.77 -17.75 2.70
C ASN A 32 7.50 -16.90 2.87
N GLU A 33 7.00 -16.76 4.11
CA GLU A 33 5.82 -15.95 4.43
C GLU A 33 6.08 -14.46 4.18
N VAL A 34 7.26 -13.97 4.58
CA VAL A 34 7.69 -12.59 4.29
C VAL A 34 7.81 -12.36 2.79
N ALA A 35 8.42 -13.29 2.04
CA ALA A 35 8.55 -13.17 0.59
C ALA A 35 7.19 -13.08 -0.13
N ILE A 36 6.21 -13.89 0.29
CA ILE A 36 4.85 -13.86 -0.26
C ILE A 36 4.19 -12.50 0.04
N ALA A 37 4.28 -12.02 1.29
CA ALA A 37 3.68 -10.76 1.68
C ALA A 37 4.30 -9.56 0.96
N VAL A 38 5.64 -9.53 0.82
CA VAL A 38 6.35 -8.52 0.03
C VAL A 38 5.95 -8.60 -1.44
N GLY A 39 5.87 -9.80 -2.02
CA GLY A 39 5.40 -9.98 -3.40
C GLY A 39 4.00 -9.41 -3.62
N ALA A 40 3.07 -9.68 -2.70
CA ALA A 40 1.72 -9.12 -2.74
C ALA A 40 1.71 -7.59 -2.64
N PHE A 41 2.56 -7.02 -1.78
CA PHE A 41 2.72 -5.57 -1.65
C PHE A 41 3.24 -4.93 -2.95
N VAL A 42 4.28 -5.51 -3.56
CA VAL A 42 4.87 -5.00 -4.82
C VAL A 42 3.84 -4.99 -5.94
N ILE A 43 3.09 -6.09 -6.10
CA ILE A 43 2.02 -6.19 -7.10
C ILE A 43 0.94 -5.13 -6.83
N SER A 44 0.54 -4.98 -5.57
CA SER A 44 -0.46 -4.00 -5.15
C SER A 44 -0.02 -2.57 -5.47
N TRP A 45 1.22 -2.21 -5.13
CA TRP A 45 1.78 -0.91 -5.46
C TRP A 45 1.77 -0.65 -6.96
N ALA A 46 2.19 -1.62 -7.77
CA ALA A 46 2.20 -1.48 -9.23
C ALA A 46 0.80 -1.21 -9.79
N VAL A 47 -0.21 -1.95 -9.30
CA VAL A 47 -1.63 -1.79 -9.71
C VAL A 47 -2.15 -0.40 -9.31
N ILE A 48 -1.87 0.06 -8.10
CA ILE A 48 -2.26 1.38 -7.62
C ILE A 48 -1.56 2.47 -8.41
N SER A 49 -0.25 2.40 -8.58
CA SER A 49 0.54 3.36 -9.34
C SER A 49 -0.02 3.52 -10.76
N TYR A 50 -0.27 2.41 -11.45
CA TYR A 50 -0.91 2.42 -12.75
C TYR A 50 -2.30 3.09 -12.70
N SER A 51 -3.11 2.75 -11.69
CA SER A 51 -4.47 3.27 -11.56
C SER A 51 -4.50 4.77 -11.27
N VAL A 52 -3.63 5.28 -10.40
CA VAL A 52 -3.51 6.70 -10.06
C VAL A 52 -3.04 7.49 -11.27
N LYS A 53 -2.00 7.00 -11.96
CA LYS A 53 -1.42 7.67 -13.14
C LYS A 53 -2.41 7.76 -14.30
N ASN A 54 -3.24 6.74 -14.50
CA ASN A 54 -4.09 6.66 -15.69
C ASN A 54 -5.56 7.04 -15.45
N PHE A 55 -6.02 6.98 -14.20
CA PHE A 55 -7.42 7.23 -13.86
C PHE A 55 -7.60 8.22 -12.70
N GLY A 56 -6.62 8.38 -11.81
CA GLY A 56 -6.71 9.32 -10.69
C GLY A 56 -6.32 10.76 -11.04
N PRO A 57 -6.32 11.65 -10.04
CA PRO A 57 -5.78 13.02 -10.14
C PRO A 57 -4.32 13.08 -10.59
N GLY A 58 -3.57 11.98 -10.42
CA GLY A 58 -2.20 11.88 -10.92
C GLY A 58 -2.07 11.93 -12.45
N SER A 59 -3.18 11.79 -13.19
CA SER A 59 -3.22 11.98 -14.64
C SER A 59 -3.20 13.45 -15.08
N THR A 60 -3.51 14.40 -14.17
CA THR A 60 -3.67 15.82 -14.51
C THR A 60 -2.42 16.65 -14.26
N SER A 61 -1.62 16.33 -13.23
CA SER A 61 -0.34 16.99 -12.99
C SER A 61 0.62 16.16 -12.15
N LYS A 62 1.93 16.44 -12.29
CA LYS A 62 2.99 15.78 -11.49
C LYS A 62 2.86 16.05 -9.99
N LYS A 63 2.43 17.27 -9.62
CA LYS A 63 2.25 17.66 -8.22
C LYS A 63 1.08 16.91 -7.57
N ASP A 64 0.01 16.70 -8.34
CA ASP A 64 -1.13 15.94 -7.87
C ASP A 64 -0.78 14.45 -7.75
N LEU A 65 -0.01 13.91 -8.70
CA LEU A 65 0.47 12.53 -8.63
C LEU A 65 1.32 12.25 -7.38
N GLU A 66 2.29 13.12 -7.08
CA GLU A 66 3.13 12.99 -5.88
C GLU A 66 2.30 13.07 -4.60
N LYS A 67 1.33 14.00 -4.55
CA LYS A 67 0.42 14.15 -3.41
C LYS A 67 -0.46 12.91 -3.23
N GLU A 68 -0.93 12.29 -4.32
CA GLU A 68 -1.71 11.06 -4.27
C GLU A 68 -0.87 9.88 -3.75
N PHE A 69 0.41 9.76 -4.13
CA PHE A 69 1.32 8.75 -3.56
C PHE A 69 1.63 8.99 -2.09
N GLN A 70 1.77 10.25 -1.68
CA GLN A 70 1.90 10.62 -0.27
C GLN A 70 0.67 10.21 0.54
N TRP A 71 -0.53 10.55 0.06
CA TRP A 71 -1.79 10.16 0.72
C TRP A 71 -1.96 8.65 0.77
N PHE A 72 -1.68 7.96 -0.34
CA PHE A 72 -1.69 6.51 -0.42
C PHE A 72 -0.80 5.91 0.68
N THR A 73 0.46 6.34 0.73
CA THR A 73 1.46 5.83 1.67
C THR A 73 1.02 6.11 3.11
N GLY A 74 0.61 7.35 3.42
CA GLY A 74 0.17 7.74 4.75
C GLY A 74 -1.04 6.93 5.25
N ILE A 75 -2.06 6.79 4.41
CA ILE A 75 -3.26 6.02 4.76
C ILE A 75 -2.93 4.53 4.89
N LEU A 76 -2.09 3.99 4.00
CA LEU A 76 -1.65 2.60 4.10
C LEU A 76 -0.90 2.35 5.41
N THR A 77 0.03 3.23 5.79
CA THR A 77 0.76 3.12 7.07
C THR A 77 -0.18 3.13 8.26
N VAL A 78 -1.17 4.05 8.29
CA VAL A 78 -2.17 4.09 9.36
C VAL A 78 -3.00 2.81 9.40
N PHE A 79 -3.47 2.35 8.24
CA PHE A 79 -4.26 1.13 8.13
C PHE A 79 -3.47 -0.11 8.62
N LEU A 80 -2.22 -0.25 8.20
CA LEU A 80 -1.31 -1.31 8.67
C LEU A 80 -1.07 -1.22 10.17
N ALA A 81 -0.88 -0.01 10.72
CA ALA A 81 -0.71 0.17 12.15
C ALA A 81 -1.94 -0.31 12.94
N VAL A 82 -3.15 0.03 12.48
CA VAL A 82 -4.41 -0.39 13.12
C VAL A 82 -4.56 -1.90 13.13
N ILE A 83 -4.38 -2.57 11.98
CA ILE A 83 -4.50 -4.05 11.94
C ILE A 83 -3.43 -4.73 12.79
N THR A 84 -2.21 -4.17 12.80
CA THR A 84 -1.11 -4.70 13.61
C THR A 84 -1.45 -4.59 15.09
N LEU A 85 -1.90 -3.41 15.54
CA LEU A 85 -2.30 -3.19 16.92
C LEU A 85 -3.39 -4.17 17.33
N ILE A 86 -4.48 -4.27 16.57
CA ILE A 86 -5.59 -5.20 16.86
C ILE A 86 -5.07 -6.63 17.06
N GLY A 87 -4.30 -7.18 16.11
CA GLY A 87 -3.81 -8.56 16.23
C GLY A 87 -2.67 -8.75 17.22
N THR A 88 -2.10 -7.69 17.78
CA THR A 88 -1.16 -7.79 18.92
C THR A 88 -1.84 -7.61 20.28
N THR A 89 -3.02 -6.99 20.34
CA THR A 89 -3.76 -6.72 21.58
C THR A 89 -4.92 -7.68 21.84
N ASP A 90 -5.42 -8.34 20.81
CA ASP A 90 -6.55 -9.27 20.90
C ASP A 90 -6.05 -10.70 20.65
N ASP A 91 -6.01 -11.50 21.71
CA ASP A 91 -5.58 -12.91 21.67
C ASP A 91 -6.46 -13.79 20.77
N GLY A 92 -7.66 -13.31 20.39
CA GLY A 92 -8.55 -13.98 19.43
C GLY A 92 -8.20 -13.74 17.96
N VAL A 93 -7.30 -12.81 17.65
CA VAL A 93 -6.94 -12.41 16.28
C VAL A 93 -5.51 -12.82 15.95
N THR A 94 -5.36 -13.94 15.24
CA THR A 94 -4.04 -14.38 14.76
C THR A 94 -3.61 -13.56 13.54
N LEU A 95 -2.61 -12.69 13.74
CA LEU A 95 -2.04 -11.89 12.67
C LEU A 95 -1.08 -12.73 11.80
N SER A 96 -1.58 -13.24 10.67
CA SER A 96 -0.79 -14.05 9.73
C SER A 96 -0.39 -13.24 8.48
N TYR A 97 0.60 -13.73 7.74
CA TYR A 97 0.97 -13.15 6.44
C TYR A 97 -0.22 -13.06 5.46
N SER A 98 -1.16 -14.00 5.52
CA SER A 98 -2.35 -14.00 4.66
C SER A 98 -3.35 -12.92 5.05
N VAL A 99 -3.46 -12.57 6.34
CA VAL A 99 -4.25 -11.42 6.81
C VAL A 99 -3.66 -10.12 6.26
N TYR A 100 -2.34 -9.93 6.35
CA TYR A 100 -1.68 -8.77 5.74
C TYR A 100 -1.87 -8.72 4.22
N ALA A 101 -1.72 -9.84 3.52
CA ALA A 101 -1.91 -9.90 2.08
C ALA A 101 -3.36 -9.55 1.68
N MET A 102 -4.35 -10.07 2.39
CA MET A 102 -5.76 -9.73 2.16
C MET A 102 -6.07 -8.26 2.49
N ALA A 103 -5.49 -7.72 3.56
CA ALA A 103 -5.67 -6.32 3.95
C ALA A 103 -5.10 -5.38 2.89
N VAL A 104 -3.88 -5.64 2.41
CA VAL A 104 -3.24 -4.88 1.32
C VAL A 104 -4.04 -5.01 0.02
N PHE A 105 -4.55 -6.20 -0.30
CA PHE A 105 -5.40 -6.40 -1.47
C PHE A 105 -6.72 -5.62 -1.39
N GLY A 106 -7.41 -5.67 -0.25
CA GLY A 106 -8.64 -4.91 -0.02
C GLY A 106 -8.40 -3.39 -0.13
N PHE A 107 -7.30 -2.92 0.47
CA PHE A 107 -6.87 -1.53 0.35
C PHE A 107 -6.61 -1.12 -1.11
N THR A 108 -5.97 -2.00 -1.87
CA THR A 108 -5.69 -1.82 -3.30
C THR A 108 -6.98 -1.65 -4.10
N LEU A 109 -7.96 -2.53 -3.90
CA LEU A 109 -9.24 -2.44 -4.60
C LEU A 109 -9.96 -1.13 -4.32
N VAL A 110 -10.00 -0.67 -3.07
CA VAL A 110 -10.61 0.62 -2.69
C VAL A 110 -9.95 1.76 -3.46
N TRP A 111 -8.62 1.75 -3.55
CA TRP A 111 -7.88 2.79 -4.26
C TRP A 111 -8.09 2.74 -5.77
N VAL A 112 -8.11 1.55 -6.37
CA VAL A 112 -8.41 1.38 -7.80
C VAL A 112 -9.81 1.90 -8.12
N VAL A 113 -10.82 1.49 -7.35
CA VAL A 113 -12.21 1.94 -7.53
C VAL A 113 -12.31 3.46 -7.37
N ARG A 114 -11.64 4.04 -6.37
CA ARG A 114 -11.57 5.50 -6.19
C ARG A 114 -10.97 6.19 -7.41
N SER A 115 -9.83 5.72 -7.90
CA SER A 115 -9.18 6.31 -9.09
C SER A 115 -10.09 6.25 -10.31
N VAL A 116 -10.74 5.11 -10.56
CA VAL A 116 -11.69 4.97 -11.67
C VAL A 116 -12.92 5.86 -11.50
N ALA A 117 -13.45 5.99 -10.28
CA ALA A 117 -14.58 6.86 -9.99
C ALA A 117 -14.24 8.34 -10.24
N ILE A 118 -13.05 8.79 -9.83
CA ILE A 118 -12.58 10.16 -10.10
C ILE A 118 -12.54 10.41 -11.61
N LYS A 119 -11.97 9.51 -12.42
CA LYS A 119 -11.98 9.69 -13.88
C LYS A 119 -13.39 9.81 -14.47
N LYS A 120 -14.33 9.05 -13.94
CA LYS A 120 -15.70 8.97 -14.48
C LYS A 120 -16.56 10.19 -14.12
N PHE A 121 -16.31 10.80 -12.96
CA PHE A 121 -17.15 11.87 -12.39
C PHE A 121 -16.44 13.23 -12.29
N SER A 122 -15.17 13.33 -12.67
CA SER A 122 -14.44 14.59 -12.85
C SER A 122 -14.68 15.18 -14.23
#